data_AF-A0A7J3J934-F1
#
_entry.id   AF-A0A7J3J934-F1
#
_cell.length_a   1.000
_cell.length_b   1.000
_cell.length_c   1.000
_cell.angle_alpha   90.00
_cell.angle_beta   90.00
_cell.angle_gamma   90.00
#
_symmetry.space_group_name_H-M   'P 1'
#
loop_
_entity.id
_entity.type
_entity.pdbx_description
1 polymer ?
#
loop_
_entity_poly.entity_id
_entity_poly.type
_entity_poly.pdbx_seq_one_letter_code
_entity_poly.pdbx_strand_id
1 'polypeptide(L)'
;MTQPTPTEETKNTSVDTFKFEAIYLLPILASMLFGLACSLVLLPQSTPVVPVTPIPQDTPGADWGNAFYFVGLIAISATVFYILLKRKNKRIIKGLIVLALTTAAMLLSLVYLTALTAYLPFLADWLIIIPLVVAFTVLFDLAIFRFG
;
A
#
# COMPACT_ATOMS: atom_id res chain seq x y z
N MET A 1 28.06 55.12 36.42
CA MET A 1 28.17 54.54 35.07
C MET A 1 28.65 53.12 35.23
N THR A 2 27.83 52.12 34.91
CA THR A 2 28.28 50.83 34.35
C THR A 2 27.01 50.10 33.91
N GLN A 3 26.75 50.20 32.62
CA GLN A 3 25.71 49.50 31.88
C GLN A 3 26.09 48.00 31.85
N PRO A 4 25.20 47.05 32.18
CA PRO A 4 25.49 45.65 31.92
C PRO A 4 25.39 45.39 30.41
N THR A 5 26.50 44.92 29.86
CA THR A 5 26.73 44.47 28.49
C THR A 5 25.66 43.44 28.06
N PRO A 6 25.11 43.50 26.84
CA PRO A 6 24.19 42.49 26.36
C PRO A 6 24.95 41.20 26.07
N THR A 7 24.59 40.11 26.75
CA THR A 7 25.06 38.76 26.42
C THR A 7 24.45 38.39 25.07
N GLU A 8 25.27 38.34 24.01
CA GLU A 8 24.86 37.79 22.72
C GLU A 8 24.41 36.34 22.92
N GLU A 9 23.11 36.10 22.74
CA GLU A 9 22.59 34.76 22.48
C GLU A 9 23.19 34.28 21.16
N THR A 10 24.25 33.46 21.24
CA THR A 10 24.73 32.68 20.11
C THR A 10 23.64 31.70 19.71
N LYS A 11 22.74 32.17 18.84
CA LYS A 11 21.74 31.37 18.14
C LYS A 11 22.48 30.36 17.27
N ASN A 12 22.80 29.21 17.85
CA ASN A 12 23.29 28.04 17.13
C ASN A 12 22.18 27.57 16.18
N THR A 13 22.15 28.14 14.98
CA THR A 13 21.48 27.53 13.83
C THR A 13 22.28 26.31 13.42
N SER A 14 22.04 25.18 14.09
CA SER A 14 22.45 23.87 13.58
C SER A 14 21.72 23.65 12.26
N VAL A 15 22.46 23.78 11.16
CA VAL A 15 22.02 23.35 9.85
C VAL A 15 21.81 21.84 9.94
N ASP A 16 20.55 21.40 10.03
CA ASP A 16 20.17 19.99 9.98
C ASP A 16 20.67 19.42 8.65
N THR A 17 21.83 18.78 8.72
CA THR A 17 22.43 18.12 7.57
C THR A 17 21.72 16.79 7.43
N PHE A 18 20.81 16.67 6.46
CA PHE A 18 20.13 15.41 6.13
C PHE A 18 21.18 14.33 5.83
N LYS A 19 21.41 13.44 6.80
CA LYS A 19 22.30 12.28 6.64
C LYS A 19 21.57 11.23 5.81
N PHE A 20 21.82 11.23 4.50
CA PHE A 20 21.31 10.22 3.60
C PHE A 20 22.11 8.94 3.78
N GLU A 21 21.64 8.05 4.65
CA GLU A 21 22.28 6.77 4.94
C GLU A 21 21.62 5.68 4.09
N ALA A 22 22.42 4.88 3.36
CA ALA A 22 21.91 3.85 2.45
C ALA A 22 21.02 2.80 3.15
N ILE A 23 21.12 2.69 4.48
CA ILE A 23 20.27 1.86 5.34
C ILE A 23 18.78 2.18 5.17
N TYR A 24 18.40 3.43 4.92
CA TYR A 24 16.99 3.79 4.69
C TYR A 24 16.43 3.24 3.37
N LEU A 25 17.28 2.81 2.44
CA LEU A 25 16.89 2.20 1.17
C LEU A 25 16.61 0.69 1.29
N LEU A 26 17.12 0.06 2.35
CA LEU A 26 16.98 -1.38 2.59
C LEU A 26 15.53 -1.89 2.56
N PRO A 27 14.53 -1.25 3.21
CA PRO A 27 13.15 -1.75 3.16
C PRO A 27 12.52 -1.66 1.75
N ILE A 28 12.92 -0.66 0.95
CA ILE A 28 12.45 -0.50 -0.43
C ILE A 28 13.09 -1.59 -1.30
N LEU A 29 14.39 -1.84 -1.13
CA LEU A 29 15.08 -2.90 -1.85
C LEU A 29 14.50 -4.29 -1.50
N ALA A 30 14.24 -4.54 -0.22
CA ALA A 30 13.65 -5.79 0.25
C ALA A 30 12.25 -6.02 -0.33
N SER A 31 11.39 -4.99 -0.34
CA SER A 31 10.05 -5.10 -0.93
C SER A 31 10.09 -5.30 -2.43
N MET A 32 11.03 -4.67 -3.13
CA MET A 32 11.21 -4.85 -4.57
C MET A 32 11.71 -6.26 -4.93
N LEU A 33 12.73 -6.76 -4.22
CA LEU A 33 13.25 -8.12 -4.40
C LEU A 33 12.19 -9.17 -4.10
N PHE A 34 11.39 -8.97 -3.04
CA PHE A 34 10.28 -9.84 -2.71
C PHE A 34 9.22 -9.84 -3.81
N GLY A 35 8.81 -8.67 -4.31
CA GLY A 35 7.87 -8.56 -5.43
C GLY A 35 8.37 -9.25 -6.70
N LEU A 36 9.66 -9.11 -7.01
CA LEU A 36 10.29 -9.79 -8.15
C LEU A 36 10.30 -11.31 -7.97
N ALA A 37 10.64 -11.79 -6.77
CA ALA A 37 10.57 -13.22 -6.45
C ALA A 37 9.14 -13.77 -6.61
N CYS A 38 8.13 -13.06 -6.09
CA CYS A 38 6.73 -13.43 -6.28
C CYS A 38 6.35 -13.47 -7.77
N SER A 39 6.73 -12.46 -8.55
CA SER A 39 6.46 -12.41 -9.98
C SER A 39 7.06 -13.60 -10.73
N LEU A 40 8.30 -13.99 -10.42
CA LEU A 40 8.96 -15.16 -11.03
C LEU A 40 8.27 -16.47 -10.64
N VAL A 41 7.88 -16.61 -9.36
CA VAL A 41 7.17 -17.79 -8.87
C VAL A 41 5.79 -17.92 -9.50
N LEU A 42 5.11 -16.81 -9.83
CA LEU A 42 3.77 -16.81 -10.40
C LEU A 42 3.75 -16.88 -11.94
N LEU A 43 4.88 -16.68 -12.60
CA LEU A 43 4.98 -16.63 -14.07
C LEU A 43 4.39 -17.85 -14.81
N PRO A 44 4.54 -19.10 -14.33
CA PRO A 44 3.93 -20.27 -14.97
C PRO A 44 2.40 -20.32 -14.91
N GLN A 45 1.76 -19.57 -14.01
CA GLN A 45 0.31 -19.59 -13.83
C GLN A 45 -0.36 -18.70 -14.87
N SER A 46 -0.91 -19.31 -15.93
CA SER A 46 -1.77 -18.62 -16.88
C SER A 46 -3.17 -18.46 -16.28
N THR A 47 -3.36 -17.45 -15.44
CA THR A 47 -4.70 -17.08 -15.00
C THR A 47 -5.47 -16.44 -16.17
N PRO A 48 -6.76 -16.78 -16.37
CA PRO A 48 -7.57 -16.15 -17.39
C PRO A 48 -7.57 -14.63 -17.16
N VAL A 49 -7.32 -13.87 -18.23
CA VAL A 49 -7.26 -12.41 -18.17
C VAL A 49 -8.63 -11.89 -17.79
N VAL A 50 -8.79 -11.49 -16.52
CA VAL A 50 -10.00 -10.81 -16.07
C VAL A 50 -9.89 -9.36 -16.52
N PRO A 51 -10.89 -8.81 -17.26
CA PRO A 51 -10.89 -7.41 -17.62
C PRO A 51 -10.99 -6.57 -16.35
N VAL A 52 -9.87 -5.95 -15.96
CA VAL A 52 -9.80 -5.05 -14.78
C VAL A 52 -10.12 -3.60 -15.14
N THR A 53 -10.14 -3.27 -16.43
CA THR A 53 -10.42 -1.93 -16.93
C THR A 53 -11.86 -1.83 -17.45
N PRO A 54 -12.52 -0.68 -17.26
CA PRO A 54 -13.92 -0.50 -17.67
C PRO A 54 -14.10 -0.46 -19.19
N ILE A 55 -13.14 0.08 -19.94
CA ILE A 55 -13.19 0.10 -21.41
C ILE A 55 -12.44 -1.14 -21.94
N PRO A 56 -13.08 -2.00 -22.76
CA PRO A 56 -12.44 -3.16 -23.36
C PRO A 56 -11.24 -2.76 -24.23
N GLN A 57 -10.14 -3.51 -24.13
CA GLN A 57 -8.88 -3.20 -24.82
C GLN A 57 -9.00 -3.17 -26.35
N ASP A 58 -9.97 -3.90 -26.90
CA ASP A 58 -10.22 -3.97 -28.34
C ASP A 58 -10.87 -2.68 -28.89
N THR A 59 -11.23 -1.73 -28.02
CA THR A 59 -11.89 -0.47 -28.41
C THR A 59 -10.85 0.58 -28.81
N PRO A 60 -11.02 1.29 -29.96
CA PRO A 60 -10.13 2.39 -30.32
C PRO A 60 -10.06 3.46 -29.23
N GLY A 61 -8.85 3.77 -28.76
CA GLY A 61 -8.60 4.76 -27.71
C GLY A 61 -8.81 4.27 -26.27
N ALA A 62 -8.99 2.96 -26.05
CA ALA A 62 -9.19 2.37 -24.73
C ALA A 62 -8.09 2.73 -23.72
N ASP A 63 -6.82 2.73 -24.14
CA ASP A 63 -5.69 3.05 -23.26
C ASP A 63 -5.81 4.45 -22.64
N TRP A 64 -6.09 5.44 -23.48
CA TRP A 64 -6.27 6.83 -23.04
C TRP A 64 -7.52 6.96 -22.17
N GLY A 65 -8.64 6.36 -22.58
CA GLY A 65 -9.89 6.41 -21.80
C GLY A 65 -9.76 5.79 -20.42
N ASN A 66 -9.14 4.61 -20.32
CA ASN A 66 -8.87 3.93 -19.06
C ASN A 66 -7.88 4.72 -18.18
N ALA A 67 -6.84 5.32 -18.77
CA ALA A 67 -5.90 6.17 -18.04
C ALA A 67 -6.58 7.41 -17.45
N PHE A 68 -7.39 8.13 -18.23
CA PHE A 68 -8.16 9.28 -17.74
C PHE A 68 -9.16 8.87 -16.66
N TYR A 69 -9.83 7.72 -16.84
CA TYR A 69 -10.74 7.17 -15.84
C TYR A 69 -10.03 6.91 -14.51
N PHE A 70 -8.86 6.25 -14.56
CA PHE A 70 -8.05 5.97 -13.37
C PHE A 70 -7.61 7.26 -12.66
N VAL A 71 -7.06 8.22 -13.41
CA VAL A 71 -6.63 9.52 -12.83
C VAL A 71 -7.82 10.26 -12.21
N GLY A 72 -8.98 10.25 -12.88
CA GLY A 72 -10.21 10.84 -12.37
C GLY A 72 -10.65 10.23 -11.04
N LEU A 73 -10.63 8.89 -10.93
CA LEU A 73 -10.95 8.21 -9.68
C LEU A 73 -9.98 8.58 -8.55
N ILE A 74 -8.68 8.59 -8.82
CA ILE A 74 -7.67 8.99 -7.82
C ILE A 74 -7.88 10.44 -7.37
N ALA A 75 -8.17 11.35 -8.29
CA ALA A 75 -8.45 12.75 -7.98
C ALA A 75 -9.70 12.90 -7.09
N ILE A 76 -10.77 12.16 -7.38
CA ILE A 76 -11.99 12.13 -6.58
C ILE A 76 -11.68 11.58 -5.18
N SER A 77 -11.01 10.44 -5.08
CA SER A 77 -10.62 9.83 -3.79
C SER A 77 -9.79 10.79 -2.95
N ALA A 78 -8.77 11.43 -3.54
CA ALA A 78 -7.92 12.42 -2.86
C ALA A 78 -8.75 13.62 -2.37
N THR A 79 -9.70 14.10 -3.18
CA THR A 79 -10.60 15.21 -2.80
C THR A 79 -11.49 14.81 -1.62
N VAL A 80 -12.04 13.60 -1.62
CA VAL A 80 -12.83 13.07 -0.49
C VAL A 80 -11.99 12.97 0.78
N PHE A 81 -10.77 12.44 0.69
CA PHE A 81 -9.82 12.39 1.82
C PHE A 81 -9.49 13.79 2.35
N TYR A 82 -9.24 14.75 1.46
CA TYR A 82 -9.00 16.14 1.83
C TYR A 82 -10.18 16.77 2.58
N ILE A 83 -11.41 16.57 2.09
CA ILE A 83 -12.63 17.06 2.77
C ILE A 83 -12.78 16.41 4.16
N LEU A 84 -12.53 15.10 4.27
CA LEU A 84 -12.59 14.38 5.54
C LEU A 84 -11.55 14.90 6.54
N LEU A 85 -10.33 15.16 6.08
CA LEU A 85 -9.26 15.78 6.89
C LEU A 85 -9.67 17.18 7.36
N LYS A 86 -10.22 18.00 6.47
CA LYS A 86 -10.71 19.35 6.79
C LYS A 86 -11.82 19.33 7.83
N ARG A 87 -12.71 18.32 7.78
CA ARG A 87 -13.78 18.11 8.77
C ARG A 87 -13.27 17.57 10.12
N LYS A 88 -11.97 17.28 10.26
CA LYS A 88 -11.31 16.78 11.48
C LYS A 88 -11.93 15.51 12.09
N ASN A 89 -12.69 14.74 11.31
CA ASN A 89 -13.32 13.52 11.81
C ASN A 89 -12.33 12.35 11.80
N LYS A 90 -11.44 12.33 12.81
CA LYS A 90 -10.38 11.32 12.95
C LYS A 90 -10.91 9.89 13.00
N ARG A 91 -12.13 9.68 13.51
CA ARG A 91 -12.75 8.34 13.59
C ARG A 91 -13.07 7.78 12.20
N ILE A 92 -13.70 8.58 11.33
CA ILE A 92 -14.03 8.15 9.97
C ILE A 92 -12.76 7.87 9.16
N ILE A 93 -11.75 8.74 9.27
CA ILE A 93 -10.48 8.56 8.56
C ILE A 93 -9.79 7.27 9.02
N LYS A 94 -9.70 7.04 10.34
CA LYS A 94 -9.13 5.79 10.87
C LYS A 94 -9.92 4.57 10.39
N GLY A 95 -11.25 4.62 10.44
CA GLY A 95 -12.10 3.54 9.96
C GLY A 95 -11.90 3.23 8.47
N LEU A 96 -11.82 4.25 7.62
CA LEU A 96 -11.55 4.09 6.19
C LEU A 96 -10.18 3.48 5.92
N ILE A 97 -9.13 3.92 6.64
CA ILE A 97 -7.78 3.38 6.48
C ILE A 97 -7.75 1.91 6.89
N VAL A 98 -8.33 1.57 8.06
CA VAL A 98 -8.39 0.18 8.53
C VAL A 98 -9.16 -0.68 7.52
N LEU A 99 -10.35 -0.26 7.11
CA LEU A 99 -11.16 -1.00 6.15
C LEU A 99 -10.44 -1.19 4.82
N ALA A 100 -9.80 -0.15 4.28
CA ALA A 100 -9.08 -0.22 3.02
C ALA A 100 -7.87 -1.18 3.11
N LEU A 101 -7.08 -1.08 4.18
CA LEU A 101 -5.91 -1.95 4.39
C LEU A 101 -6.32 -3.41 4.61
N THR A 102 -7.32 -3.68 5.45
CA THR A 102 -7.84 -5.04 5.68
C THR A 102 -8.40 -5.64 4.39
N THR A 103 -9.17 -4.86 3.62
CA THR A 103 -9.74 -5.32 2.34
C THR A 103 -8.64 -5.62 1.32
N ALA A 104 -7.63 -4.73 1.22
CA ALA A 104 -6.48 -4.95 0.35
C ALA A 104 -5.71 -6.22 0.75
N ALA A 105 -5.40 -6.38 2.04
CA ALA A 105 -4.69 -7.55 2.55
C ALA A 105 -5.46 -8.85 2.31
N MET A 106 -6.79 -8.84 2.51
CA MET A 106 -7.65 -9.99 2.26
C MET A 106 -7.68 -10.36 0.78
N LEU A 107 -7.89 -9.39 -0.11
CA LEU A 107 -7.95 -9.63 -1.56
C LEU A 107 -6.59 -10.08 -2.10
N LEU A 108 -5.49 -9.44 -1.69
CA LEU A 108 -4.15 -9.86 -2.09
C LEU A 108 -3.85 -11.28 -1.59
N SER A 109 -4.16 -11.58 -0.33
CA SER A 109 -3.94 -12.92 0.23
C SER A 109 -4.73 -13.96 -0.53
N LEU A 110 -5.98 -13.66 -0.91
CA LEU A 110 -6.81 -14.54 -1.72
C LEU A 110 -6.18 -14.79 -3.10
N VAL A 111 -5.79 -13.74 -3.82
CA VAL A 111 -5.16 -13.87 -5.15
C VAL A 111 -3.83 -14.64 -5.07
N TYR A 112 -2.96 -14.31 -4.13
CA TYR A 112 -1.65 -14.98 -4.01
C TYR A 112 -1.78 -16.43 -3.55
N LEU A 113 -2.65 -16.73 -2.58
CA LEU A 113 -2.82 -18.10 -2.10
C LEU A 113 -3.51 -18.97 -3.16
N THR A 114 -4.55 -18.47 -3.83
CA THR A 114 -5.18 -19.21 -4.93
C THR A 114 -4.18 -19.53 -6.03
N ALA A 115 -3.38 -18.55 -6.46
CA ALA A 115 -2.35 -18.77 -7.47
C ALA A 115 -1.22 -19.72 -6.98
N LEU A 116 -0.85 -19.68 -5.70
CA LEU A 116 0.16 -20.58 -5.13
C LEU A 116 -0.34 -22.02 -4.98
N THR A 117 -1.59 -22.20 -4.53
CA THR A 117 -2.21 -23.52 -4.38
C THR A 117 -2.46 -24.21 -5.73
N ALA A 118 -2.47 -23.48 -6.84
CA ALA A 118 -2.50 -24.07 -8.17
C ALA A 118 -1.28 -24.97 -8.46
N TYR A 119 -0.15 -24.79 -7.76
CA TYR A 119 1.00 -25.70 -7.82
C TYR A 119 0.82 -26.98 -7.01
N LEU A 120 -0.04 -26.96 -6.00
CA LEU A 120 -0.21 -28.05 -5.03
C LEU A 120 -1.70 -28.39 -4.96
N PRO A 121 -2.22 -29.24 -5.87
CA PRO A 121 -3.66 -29.46 -6.01
C PRO A 121 -4.34 -30.05 -4.77
N PHE A 122 -3.58 -30.69 -3.86
CA PHE A 122 -4.10 -31.16 -2.58
C PHE A 122 -4.41 -30.04 -1.57
N LEU A 123 -3.83 -28.84 -1.75
CA LEU A 123 -4.10 -27.63 -0.96
C LEU A 123 -5.13 -26.70 -1.62
N ALA A 124 -5.58 -27.03 -2.84
CA ALA A 124 -6.47 -26.19 -3.64
C ALA A 124 -7.95 -26.28 -3.21
N ASP A 125 -8.26 -27.00 -2.12
CA ASP A 125 -9.61 -27.05 -1.57
C ASP A 125 -9.98 -25.71 -0.94
N TRP A 126 -11.14 -25.17 -1.30
CA TRP A 126 -11.70 -23.93 -0.75
C TRP A 126 -11.81 -23.97 0.78
N LEU A 127 -12.00 -25.17 1.33
CA LEU A 127 -12.07 -25.40 2.77
C LEU A 127 -10.73 -25.11 3.48
N ILE A 128 -9.61 -25.14 2.76
CA ILE A 128 -8.26 -24.84 3.26
C ILE A 128 -7.86 -23.40 2.90
N ILE A 129 -8.18 -22.92 1.70
CA ILE A 129 -7.79 -21.59 1.22
C ILE A 129 -8.44 -20.49 2.06
N ILE A 130 -9.75 -20.56 2.31
CA ILE A 130 -10.48 -19.52 3.05
C ILE A 130 -9.91 -19.29 4.47
N PRO A 131 -9.72 -20.32 5.32
CA PRO A 131 -9.16 -20.09 6.65
C PRO A 131 -7.72 -19.56 6.58
N LEU A 132 -6.94 -19.96 5.57
CA LEU A 132 -5.58 -19.46 5.38
C LEU A 132 -5.58 -17.97 4.98
N VAL A 133 -6.46 -17.55 4.07
CA VAL A 133 -6.66 -16.13 3.70
C VAL A 133 -7.02 -15.30 4.94
N VAL A 134 -7.94 -15.78 5.76
CA VAL A 134 -8.33 -15.11 7.01
C VAL A 134 -7.14 -15.04 7.97
N ALA A 135 -6.38 -16.13 8.14
CA ALA A 135 -5.22 -16.17 9.01
C ALA A 135 -4.15 -15.15 8.59
N PHE A 136 -3.80 -15.07 7.30
CA PHE A 136 -2.85 -14.08 6.79
C PHE A 136 -3.35 -12.65 6.94
N THR A 137 -4.64 -12.41 6.68
CA THR A 137 -5.26 -11.08 6.85
C THR A 137 -5.20 -10.63 8.31
N VAL A 138 -5.55 -11.52 9.24
CA VAL A 138 -5.48 -11.22 10.69
C VAL A 138 -4.04 -10.98 11.13
N LEU A 139 -3.08 -11.77 10.63
CA LEU A 139 -1.67 -11.61 10.96
C LEU A 139 -1.13 -10.26 10.45
N PHE A 140 -1.51 -9.87 9.23
CA PHE A 140 -1.18 -8.56 8.65
C PHE A 140 -1.79 -7.41 9.47
N ASP A 141 -3.09 -7.49 9.80
CA ASP A 141 -3.76 -6.47 10.59
C ASP A 141 -3.16 -6.35 12.00
N LEU A 142 -2.78 -7.47 12.62
CA LEU A 142 -2.05 -7.46 13.89
C LEU A 142 -0.66 -6.82 13.75
N ALA A 143 0.09 -7.18 12.71
CA ALA A 143 1.42 -6.60 12.44
C ALA A 143 1.36 -5.07 12.32
N ILE A 144 0.35 -4.54 11.62
CA ILE A 144 0.25 -3.11 11.34
C ILE A 144 -0.43 -2.34 12.47
N PHE A 145 -1.58 -2.80 12.96
CA PHE A 145 -2.39 -2.00 13.90
C PHE A 145 -2.05 -2.24 15.37
N ARG A 146 -1.36 -3.33 15.69
CA ARG A 146 -0.94 -3.64 17.06
C ARG A 146 0.56 -3.44 17.29
N PHE A 147 1.40 -3.76 16.30
CA PHE A 147 2.86 -3.69 16.45
C PHE A 147 3.53 -2.54 15.68
N GLY A 148 2.83 -1.88 14.76
CA GLY A 148 3.26 -0.65 14.08
C GLY A 148 2.68 0.60 14.72
#